data_AF-A0A9D5AJW1-F1
#
_entry.id   AF-A0A9D5AJW1-F1
#
_cell.length_a   1.000
_cell.length_b   1.000
_cell.length_c   1.000
_cell.angle_alpha   90.00
_cell.angle_beta   90.00
_cell.angle_gamma   90.00
#
_symmetry.space_group_name_H-M   'P 1'
#
loop_
_entity.id
_entity.type
_entity.pdbx_description
1 polymer ?
#
loop_
_entity_poly.entity_id
_entity_poly.type
_entity_poly.pdbx_seq_one_letter_code
_entity_poly.pdbx_strand_id
1 'polypeptide(L)'
;MRPTDLLRVLNKQFLGLAGDTANAVAKKLTSPPPPLVSRKPAFIDAFLYKMKKNPELLKNKSIWSRRSTILPEFVDSQVKIYNGKTMIRCKITEGKVGHKFGEFALTRKRKSRDQPNAKVKQLKKKN
;
A
#
# COMPACT_ATOMS: atom_id res chain seq x y z
N MET A 1 50.91 -17.14 -19.62
CA MET A 1 50.40 -16.22 -18.58
C MET A 1 49.97 -14.94 -19.27
N ARG A 2 48.68 -14.54 -19.21
CA ARG A 2 48.22 -13.40 -20.03
C ARG A 2 48.54 -12.07 -19.31
N PRO A 3 48.95 -11.00 -20.02
CA PRO A 3 49.34 -9.71 -19.41
C PRO A 3 48.26 -9.08 -18.51
N THR A 4 47.00 -9.45 -18.73
CA THR A 4 45.83 -9.02 -17.95
C THR A 4 45.78 -9.58 -16.53
N ASP A 5 46.45 -10.69 -16.28
CA ASP A 5 46.43 -11.35 -14.97
C ASP A 5 47.31 -10.59 -13.97
N LEU A 6 48.38 -9.93 -14.44
CA LEU A 6 49.27 -9.10 -13.62
C LEU A 6 48.61 -7.80 -13.16
N LEU A 7 47.84 -7.14 -14.04
CA LEU A 7 47.07 -5.94 -13.67
C LEU A 7 45.97 -6.24 -12.64
N ARG A 8 45.42 -7.46 -12.63
CA ARG A 8 44.38 -7.87 -11.67
C ARG A 8 44.95 -8.16 -10.27
N VAL A 9 46.18 -8.64 -10.19
CA VAL A 9 46.90 -8.83 -8.92
C VAL A 9 47.34 -7.49 -8.34
N LEU A 10 47.87 -6.59 -9.18
CA LEU A 10 48.30 -5.25 -8.76
C LEU A 10 47.14 -4.39 -8.22
N ASN A 11 45.98 -4.44 -8.88
CA ASN A 11 44.78 -3.73 -8.39
C ASN A 11 44.17 -4.34 -7.12
N LYS A 12 44.46 -5.60 -6.79
CA LYS A 12 44.00 -6.24 -5.55
C LYS A 12 44.84 -5.85 -4.33
N GLN A 13 46.11 -5.47 -4.51
CA GLN A 13 46.97 -5.01 -3.42
C GLN A 13 46.64 -3.58 -2.98
N PHE A 14 46.20 -2.71 -3.90
CA PHE A 14 45.90 -1.30 -3.57
C PHE A 14 44.51 -1.08 -2.95
N LEU A 15 43.53 -1.95 -3.25
CA LEU A 15 42.16 -1.83 -2.70
C LEU A 15 41.96 -2.49 -1.33
N GLY A 16 43.02 -3.00 -0.71
CA GLY A 16 42.95 -3.72 0.58
C GLY A 16 42.99 -2.82 1.83
N LEU A 17 43.35 -1.54 1.71
CA LEU A 17 43.57 -0.66 2.88
C LEU A 17 42.50 0.41 3.13
N ALA A 18 41.47 0.53 2.28
CA ALA A 18 40.49 1.64 2.36
C ALA A 18 39.02 1.20 2.34
N GLY A 19 38.73 -0.08 2.60
CA GLY A 19 37.39 -0.66 2.42
C GLY A 19 36.42 -0.54 3.61
N ASP A 20 36.94 -0.50 4.84
CA ASP A 20 36.10 -0.80 6.01
C ASP A 20 35.61 0.44 6.77
N THR A 21 36.29 1.59 6.64
CA THR A 21 35.93 2.82 7.37
C THR A 21 34.90 3.68 6.64
N ALA A 22 34.84 3.63 5.30
CA ALA A 22 33.90 4.44 4.51
C ALA A 22 32.44 3.96 4.62
N ASN A 23 32.22 2.64 4.72
CA ASN A 23 30.87 2.05 4.77
C ASN A 23 30.17 2.22 6.13
N ALA A 24 30.93 2.41 7.21
CA ALA A 24 30.38 2.63 8.55
C ALA A 24 29.81 4.06 8.73
N VAL A 25 30.43 5.06 8.08
CA VAL A 25 29.99 6.46 8.12
C VAL A 25 28.75 6.69 7.25
N ALA A 26 28.66 6.04 6.08
CA ALA A 26 27.52 6.18 5.17
C ALA A 26 26.19 5.64 5.75
N LYS A 27 26.25 4.69 6.69
CA LYS A 27 25.05 4.16 7.36
C LYS A 27 24.55 5.02 8.52
N LYS A 28 25.32 6.02 8.96
CA LYS A 28 25.02 6.81 10.17
C LYS A 28 24.27 8.12 9.90
N LEU A 29 24.13 8.57 8.65
CA LEU A 29 23.37 9.79 8.31
C LEU A 29 22.70 9.69 6.93
N THR A 30 21.75 8.77 6.80
CA THR A 30 20.67 8.94 5.82
C THR A 30 19.38 8.62 6.53
N SER A 31 18.82 9.60 7.26
CA SER A 31 17.43 9.51 7.70
C SER A 31 16.59 9.23 6.46
N PRO A 32 15.73 8.20 6.44
CA PRO A 32 14.82 8.01 5.33
C PRO A 32 14.09 9.33 5.09
N PRO A 33 14.00 9.81 3.84
CA PRO A 33 13.29 11.05 3.57
C PRO A 33 11.88 10.90 4.16
N PRO A 34 11.37 11.91 4.88
CA PRO A 34 10.02 11.85 5.40
C PRO A 34 9.08 11.50 4.24
N PRO A 35 8.08 10.62 4.45
CA PRO A 35 7.14 10.30 3.39
C PRO A 35 6.59 11.60 2.83
N LEU A 36 6.52 11.72 1.51
CA LEU A 36 5.95 12.89 0.85
C LEU A 36 4.45 12.94 1.18
N VAL A 37 4.11 13.50 2.35
CA VAL A 37 2.74 13.75 2.75
C VAL A 37 2.19 14.82 1.81
N SER A 38 1.10 14.49 1.13
CA SER A 38 0.37 15.44 0.30
C SER A 38 0.11 16.71 1.12
N ARG A 39 0.65 17.86 0.68
CA ARG A 39 0.43 19.18 1.31
C ARG A 39 -1.05 19.60 1.30
N LYS A 40 -1.91 18.90 0.55
CA LYS A 40 -3.34 19.19 0.46
C LYS A 40 -4.08 18.60 1.66
N PRO A 41 -4.98 19.35 2.31
CA PRO A 41 -5.76 18.87 3.44
C PRO A 41 -6.63 17.68 3.04
N ALA A 42 -7.00 16.87 4.04
CA ALA A 42 -7.90 15.74 3.84
C ALA A 42 -9.21 16.21 3.17
N PHE A 43 -9.48 15.70 1.98
CA PHE A 43 -10.69 16.04 1.24
C PHE A 43 -11.85 15.19 1.73
N ILE A 44 -13.00 15.82 1.99
CA ILE A 44 -14.25 15.17 2.35
C ILE A 44 -15.35 15.84 1.54
N ASP A 45 -16.21 15.02 0.93
CA ASP A 45 -17.36 15.52 0.20
C ASP A 45 -18.42 16.10 1.15
N ALA A 46 -19.19 17.09 0.68
CA ALA A 46 -20.16 17.82 1.48
C ALA A 46 -21.23 16.90 2.08
N PHE A 47 -21.67 15.87 1.34
CA PHE A 47 -22.67 14.92 1.85
C PHE A 47 -22.10 14.06 2.99
N LEU A 48 -20.84 13.63 2.91
CA LEU A 48 -20.18 12.87 3.98
C LEU A 48 -19.91 13.75 5.19
N TYR A 49 -19.52 15.01 4.96
CA TYR A 49 -19.27 15.96 6.03
C TYR A 49 -20.52 16.23 6.88
N LYS A 50 -21.71 16.30 6.25
CA LYS A 50 -22.99 16.44 6.97
C LYS A 50 -23.34 15.21 7.82
N MET A 51 -22.98 14.02 7.38
CA MET A 51 -23.33 12.77 8.07
C MET A 51 -22.33 12.33 9.14
N LYS A 52 -21.17 13.00 9.23
CA LYS A 52 -20.03 12.70 10.11
C LYS A 52 -20.42 12.29 11.54
N LYS A 53 -21.37 13.01 12.14
CA LYS A 53 -21.81 12.83 13.53
C LYS A 53 -22.87 11.74 13.74
N ASN A 54 -23.50 11.26 12.66
CA ASN A 54 -24.68 10.39 12.73
C ASN A 54 -24.34 9.00 12.16
N PRO A 55 -23.86 8.05 12.99
CA PRO A 55 -23.43 6.73 12.51
C PRO A 55 -24.56 5.93 11.86
N GLU A 56 -25.81 6.14 12.28
CA GLU A 56 -26.98 5.45 11.71
C GLU A 56 -27.21 5.83 10.24
N LEU A 57 -27.01 7.09 9.89
CA LEU A 57 -27.19 7.57 8.51
C LEU A 57 -26.10 7.08 7.56
N LEU A 58 -24.93 6.74 8.11
CA LEU A 58 -23.81 6.16 7.38
C LEU A 58 -23.99 4.66 7.13
N LYS A 59 -24.76 3.97 7.98
CA LYS A 59 -24.99 2.53 7.86
C LYS A 59 -25.66 2.21 6.52
N ASN A 60 -25.00 1.36 5.74
CA ASN A 60 -25.39 0.96 4.38
C ASN A 60 -25.48 2.09 3.35
N LYS A 61 -24.90 3.27 3.62
CA LYS A 61 -24.91 4.39 2.69
C LYS A 61 -24.08 4.11 1.45
N SER A 62 -24.63 4.50 0.31
CA SER A 62 -23.95 4.48 -0.99
C SER A 62 -23.02 5.70 -1.11
N ILE A 63 -21.73 5.44 -1.31
CA ILE A 63 -20.67 6.42 -1.47
C ILE A 63 -20.21 6.41 -2.93
N TRP A 64 -20.46 7.51 -3.63
CA TRP A 64 -19.92 7.76 -4.98
C TRP A 64 -18.59 8.50 -4.95
N SER A 65 -18.35 9.27 -3.88
CA SER A 65 -17.13 10.08 -3.73
C SER A 65 -15.95 9.26 -3.24
N ARG A 66 -15.25 8.64 -4.18
CA ARG A 66 -14.04 7.82 -3.94
C ARG A 66 -12.83 8.62 -3.47
N ARG A 67 -12.83 9.95 -3.67
CA ARG A 67 -11.72 10.85 -3.31
C ARG A 67 -11.73 11.25 -1.84
N SER A 68 -12.86 11.05 -1.17
CA SER A 68 -13.05 11.37 0.24
C SER A 68 -12.16 10.50 1.12
N THR A 69 -11.51 11.13 2.10
CA THR A 69 -10.71 10.48 3.12
C THR A 69 -11.60 9.90 4.22
N ILE A 70 -11.20 8.77 4.79
CA ILE A 70 -11.88 8.13 5.91
C ILE A 70 -11.46 8.80 7.22
N LEU A 71 -12.46 9.28 7.96
CA LEU A 71 -12.30 9.93 9.25
C LEU A 71 -12.45 8.91 10.38
N PRO A 72 -11.87 9.20 11.56
CA PRO A 72 -12.07 8.37 12.75
C PRO A 72 -13.55 8.24 13.13
N GLU A 73 -14.39 9.22 12.79
CA GLU A 73 -15.83 9.18 13.06
C GLU A 73 -16.61 8.15 12.23
N PHE A 74 -15.99 7.62 11.16
CA PHE A 74 -16.61 6.60 10.31
C PHE A 74 -16.24 5.16 10.73
N VAL A 75 -15.49 4.99 11.81
CA VAL A 75 -15.10 3.67 12.31
C VAL A 75 -16.35 2.86 12.67
N ASP A 76 -16.29 1.54 12.47
CA ASP A 76 -17.37 0.57 12.67
C ASP A 76 -18.62 0.72 11.79
N SER A 77 -18.65 1.70 10.90
CA SER A 77 -19.71 1.84 9.91
C SER A 77 -19.52 0.88 8.73
N GLN A 78 -20.63 0.35 8.21
CA GLN A 78 -20.67 -0.40 6.95
C GLN A 78 -21.14 0.50 5.83
N VAL A 79 -20.33 0.66 4.78
CA VAL A 79 -20.63 1.55 3.64
C VAL A 79 -20.57 0.80 2.32
N LYS A 80 -21.24 1.33 1.30
CA LYS A 80 -21.26 0.80 -0.07
C LYS A 80 -20.50 1.72 -0.99
N ILE A 81 -19.32 1.32 -1.45
CA ILE A 81 -18.44 2.16 -2.28
C ILE A 81 -18.69 1.84 -3.75
N TYR A 82 -18.95 2.86 -4.57
CA TYR A 82 -19.18 2.68 -6.00
C TYR A 82 -17.86 2.44 -6.75
N ASN A 83 -17.86 1.39 -7.58
CA ASN A 83 -16.67 0.97 -8.31
C ASN A 83 -16.65 1.32 -9.81
N GLY A 84 -17.67 2.04 -10.30
CA GLY A 84 -17.87 2.29 -11.73
C GLY A 84 -18.84 1.32 -12.42
N LYS A 85 -19.25 0.25 -11.72
CA LYS A 85 -20.29 -0.68 -12.21
C LYS A 85 -21.21 -1.12 -11.09
N THR A 86 -20.64 -1.60 -9.99
CA THR A 86 -21.37 -2.11 -8.83
C THR A 86 -20.95 -1.39 -7.55
N MET A 87 -21.76 -1.54 -6.51
CA MET A 87 -21.46 -1.09 -5.16
C MET A 87 -20.80 -2.21 -4.35
N ILE A 88 -19.60 -1.95 -3.85
CA ILE A 88 -18.84 -2.89 -3.01
C ILE A 88 -19.12 -2.56 -1.54
N ARG A 89 -19.63 -3.53 -0.78
CA ARG A 89 -19.79 -3.37 0.67
C ARG A 89 -18.44 -3.45 1.37
N CYS A 90 -18.15 -2.48 2.23
CA CYS A 90 -16.92 -2.39 2.98
C CYS A 90 -17.24 -2.00 4.43
N LYS A 91 -16.80 -2.80 5.40
CA LYS A 91 -16.79 -2.41 6.82
C LYS A 91 -15.55 -1.55 7.09
N ILE A 92 -15.73 -0.39 7.71
CA ILE A 92 -14.63 0.51 8.06
C ILE A 92 -14.04 0.06 9.40
N THR A 93 -12.73 -0.12 9.42
CA THR A 93 -11.94 -0.47 10.62
C THR A 93 -10.94 0.65 10.89
N GLU A 94 -10.38 0.72 12.10
CA GLU A 94 -9.44 1.78 12.50
C GLU A 94 -8.24 1.90 11.56
N GLY A 95 -7.68 0.78 11.08
CA GLY A 95 -6.58 0.77 10.12
C GLY A 95 -6.92 1.36 8.73
N LYS A 96 -8.17 1.75 8.48
CA LYS A 96 -8.58 2.44 7.24
C LYS A 96 -8.65 3.95 7.39
N VAL A 97 -8.52 4.47 8.62
CA VAL A 97 -8.51 5.92 8.86
C VAL A 97 -7.30 6.55 8.16
N GLY A 98 -7.50 7.70 7.52
CA GLY A 98 -6.46 8.38 6.73
C GLY A 98 -6.35 7.91 5.27
N HIS A 99 -6.89 6.74 4.93
CA HIS A 99 -7.00 6.27 3.55
C HIS A 99 -8.22 6.85 2.84
N LYS A 100 -8.25 6.75 1.50
CA LYS A 100 -9.42 7.15 0.70
C LYS A 100 -10.38 5.98 0.48
N PHE A 101 -11.67 6.28 0.39
CA PHE A 101 -12.68 5.25 0.06
C PHE A 101 -12.37 4.52 -1.25
N GLY A 102 -11.79 5.22 -2.23
CA GLY A 102 -11.43 4.66 -3.52
C GLY A 102 -10.36 3.55 -3.46
N GLU A 103 -9.54 3.48 -2.42
CA GLU A 103 -8.50 2.45 -2.24
C GLU A 103 -9.11 1.08 -1.94
N PHE A 104 -10.31 1.05 -1.35
CA PHE A 104 -11.00 -0.17 -0.96
C PHE A 104 -11.97 -0.69 -2.03
N ALA A 105 -12.03 -0.04 -3.21
CA ALA A 105 -12.89 -0.44 -4.33
C ALA A 105 -12.07 -0.64 -5.61
N LEU A 106 -11.68 -1.89 -5.92
CA LEU A 106 -10.89 -2.21 -7.11
C LEU A 106 -11.67 -2.05 -8.42
N THR A 107 -11.31 -1.09 -9.26
CA THR A 107 -12.00 -0.80 -10.54
C THR A 107 -11.78 -1.82 -11.63
N ARG A 108 -10.60 -2.45 -11.66
CA ARG A 108 -10.23 -3.43 -12.67
C ARG A 108 -10.21 -4.82 -12.07
N LYS A 109 -10.72 -5.80 -12.81
CA LYS A 109 -10.53 -7.21 -12.49
C LYS A 109 -9.03 -7.50 -12.52
N ARG A 110 -8.50 -8.14 -11.47
CA ARG A 110 -7.14 -8.67 -11.52
C ARG A 110 -7.09 -9.75 -12.60
N LYS A 111 -6.11 -9.64 -13.51
CA LYS A 111 -5.78 -10.75 -14.40
C LYS A 111 -5.05 -11.80 -13.57
N SER A 112 -5.56 -13.03 -13.55
CA SER A 112 -4.76 -14.15 -13.06
C SER A 112 -3.56 -14.28 -14.00
N ARG A 113 -2.34 -14.29 -13.44
CA ARG A 113 -1.26 -14.98 -14.13
C ARG A 113 -1.53 -16.46 -13.92
N ASP A 114 -1.65 -17.21 -15.02
CA ASP A 114 -1.67 -18.66 -14.94
C ASP A 114 -0.34 -19.10 -14.33
N GLN A 115 -0.38 -19.49 -13.07
CA GLN A 115 0.74 -20.19 -12.46
C GLN A 115 0.68 -21.62 -13.01
N PRO A 116 1.80 -22.18 -13.52
CA PRO A 116 1.84 -23.59 -13.85
C PRO A 116 1.42 -24.40 -12.61
N ASN A 117 0.49 -25.32 -12.87
CA ASN A 117 -0.45 -25.91 -11.95
C ASN A 117 0.20 -26.61 -10.73
N ALA A 118 0.34 -25.93 -9.58
CA ALA A 118 0.60 -26.59 -8.30
C ALA A 118 -0.72 -27.17 -7.78
N LYS A 119 -0.93 -28.47 -8.01
CA LYS A 119 -2.13 -29.24 -7.61
C LYS A 119 -2.41 -29.09 -6.10
N VAL A 120 -3.25 -28.13 -5.71
CA VAL A 120 -3.88 -28.15 -4.39
C VAL A 120 -5.08 -29.10 -4.48
N LYS A 121 -4.87 -30.36 -4.08
CA LYS A 121 -5.96 -31.33 -3.87
C LYS A 121 -6.88 -30.79 -2.76
N GLN A 122 -8.02 -30.23 -3.13
CA GLN A 122 -9.08 -29.96 -2.15
C GLN A 122 -9.73 -31.31 -1.80
N LEU A 123 -9.53 -31.77 -0.55
CA LEU A 123 -10.33 -32.86 0.01
C LEU A 123 -11.79 -32.39 0.08
N LYS A 124 -12.64 -32.93 -0.78
CA LYS A 124 -14.09 -32.84 -0.64
C LYS A 124 -14.50 -33.62 0.61
N LYS A 125 -14.80 -32.91 1.70
CA LYS A 125 -15.53 -33.49 2.84
C LYS A 125 -16.99 -33.68 2.38
N LYS A 126 -17.37 -34.95 2.26
CA LYS A 126 -18.70 -35.43 1.92
C LYS A 126 -19.49 -35.48 3.23
N ASN A 127 -20.57 -34.71 3.33
CA ASN A 127 -21.67 -34.95 4.26
C ASN A 127 -22.91 -35.22 3.42
#